data_AF-A0A954AAU6-F1
#
_entry.id   AF-A0A954AAU6-F1
#
_cell.length_a   1.000
_cell.length_b   1.000
_cell.length_c   1.000
_cell.angle_alpha   90.00
_cell.angle_beta   90.00
_cell.angle_gamma   90.00
#
_symmetry.space_group_name_H-M   'P 1'
#
loop_
_entity.id
_entity.type
_entity.pdbx_description
1 polymer ?
#
loop_
_entity_poly.entity_id
_entity_poly.type
_entity_poly.pdbx_seq_one_letter_code
_entity_poly.pdbx_strand_id
1 'polypeptide(L)'
;MLQSLGLAQQAPADADGPLIAATAPEMLTGPAAAAARHALSKAGRGRLEIAVDVERLARTYAPRLKLMAGSIPSFYENLGQGMEGIGRVLEGEARFLLDLVEQVDHLELTLDIGAGHFEIGKTVAPLAGSRLAAFTSACRGTADLSLLDRLPRTGALRLVTRVPQTAATEFLVDECAVVLGDMGIAEETVAEIRKLADEVAGAFGNGLAMDMYGPETLIQGSMALVADDVEKVYEAYRVYTRAMTEEPFTSFYRALGQTWTMSFDRDVRREGEVSIQRLTMDMEATPESGVDPSLLIGENMIIELGSPSPGLIVGSFGNTDIASLLKGGSGVGTTLHSTNLGADAFLYGDVDFGVMMKSMGGMFERSMPEDAAADVKRIFDRFARKSAGHPITVAAFSDGEAMRAKLRVPVEVIAGYVGAVQETLFGRDDEARVAKVHADFTTLGSACDMFKLDCGRYPTSFEELVESKDGKQYIRRIPVDPWTEEPYIWNSTDDGPVFICYGADGVPGGTGFAADIRSDEM
;
A
#
# COMPACT_ATOMS: atom_id res chain seq x y z
N MET A 1 35.45 -5.00 -3.68
CA MET A 1 34.62 -5.01 -4.90
C MET A 1 34.50 -3.63 -5.60
N LEU A 2 34.57 -2.48 -4.91
CA LEU A 2 34.46 -1.14 -5.53
C LEU A 2 35.80 -0.42 -5.84
N GLN A 3 36.97 -0.97 -5.47
CA GLN A 3 38.29 -0.43 -5.87
C GLN A 3 38.88 -1.11 -7.12
N SER A 4 38.37 -2.27 -7.52
CA SER A 4 38.85 -3.02 -8.68
C SER A 4 38.35 -2.51 -10.04
N LEU A 5 37.57 -1.42 -10.05
CA LEU A 5 36.97 -0.82 -11.26
C LEU A 5 37.47 0.59 -11.58
N GLY A 6 38.49 1.11 -10.87
CA GLY A 6 39.20 2.34 -11.29
C GLY A 6 38.40 3.65 -11.29
N LEU A 7 37.23 3.71 -10.65
CA LEU A 7 36.31 4.86 -10.69
C LEU A 7 36.31 5.67 -9.38
N ALA A 8 37.48 6.13 -8.94
CA ALA A 8 37.57 7.09 -7.85
C ALA A 8 38.44 8.29 -8.26
N GLN A 9 37.81 9.44 -8.48
CA GLN A 9 38.45 10.73 -8.25
C GLN A 9 37.53 11.60 -7.38
N GLN A 10 38.16 12.28 -6.43
CA GLN A 10 37.51 13.03 -5.34
C GLN A 10 36.64 14.18 -5.86
N ALA A 11 35.44 14.32 -5.31
CA ALA A 11 34.64 15.54 -5.40
C ALA A 11 35.02 16.50 -4.25
N PRO A 12 34.99 17.83 -4.47
CA PRO A 12 35.32 18.80 -3.43
C PRO A 12 34.21 18.87 -2.37
N ALA A 13 34.61 19.15 -1.14
CA ALA A 13 33.74 19.55 -0.05
C ALA A 13 33.19 20.97 -0.31
N ASP A 14 31.97 21.22 0.16
CA ASP A 14 31.25 22.50 0.25
C ASP A 14 30.28 22.82 -0.90
N ALA A 15 29.00 22.51 -0.68
CA ALA A 15 27.86 23.19 -1.31
C ALA A 15 26.58 23.01 -0.47
N ASP A 16 26.29 23.97 0.42
CA ASP A 16 25.00 24.15 1.10
C ASP A 16 23.92 24.69 0.14
N GLY A 17 23.55 23.91 -0.88
CA GLY A 17 22.47 24.24 -1.82
C GLY A 17 21.65 23.01 -2.23
N PRO A 18 20.38 23.17 -2.67
CA PRO A 18 19.58 22.06 -3.15
C PRO A 18 20.27 21.39 -4.35
N LEU A 19 20.46 20.09 -4.26
CA LEU A 19 20.99 19.26 -5.34
C LEU A 19 19.87 19.02 -6.37
N ILE A 20 19.77 19.90 -7.37
CA ILE A 20 18.87 19.69 -8.52
C ILE A 20 19.51 18.65 -9.43
N ALA A 21 18.87 17.48 -9.56
CA ALA A 21 19.31 16.40 -10.44
C ALA A 21 18.14 15.86 -11.28
N ALA A 22 17.73 16.58 -12.33
CA ALA A 22 16.92 16.00 -13.40
C ALA A 22 17.82 15.08 -14.25
N THR A 23 17.46 13.87 -14.70
CA THR A 23 16.23 13.36 -15.35
C THR A 23 16.16 11.83 -15.15
N ALA A 24 15.08 11.14 -15.54
CA ALA A 24 14.83 9.70 -15.29
C ALA A 24 16.01 8.73 -15.65
N PRO A 25 16.46 7.80 -14.78
CA PRO A 25 17.67 6.98 -15.02
C PRO A 25 17.62 5.92 -16.11
N GLU A 26 16.44 5.48 -16.56
CA GLU A 26 16.32 4.63 -17.76
C GLU A 26 16.26 5.47 -19.05
N MET A 27 16.20 6.80 -18.89
CA MET A 27 16.39 7.84 -19.89
C MET A 27 17.72 8.60 -19.68
N LEU A 28 18.54 8.19 -18.70
CA LEU A 28 19.90 8.66 -18.46
C LEU A 28 20.90 7.56 -18.80
N THR A 29 21.96 7.94 -19.51
CA THR A 29 23.23 7.22 -19.51
C THR A 29 24.35 8.18 -19.17
N GLY A 30 25.41 7.70 -18.52
CA GLY A 30 26.62 8.48 -18.27
C GLY A 30 26.76 9.09 -16.86
N PRO A 31 27.79 9.95 -16.66
CA PRO A 31 28.36 10.29 -15.36
C PRO A 31 27.43 11.04 -14.37
N ALA A 32 26.27 11.52 -14.81
CA ALA A 32 25.28 12.18 -13.95
C ALA A 32 24.56 11.22 -12.98
N ALA A 33 24.35 9.96 -13.36
CA ALA A 33 23.67 8.97 -12.51
C ALA A 33 24.55 8.45 -11.35
N ALA A 34 25.89 8.50 -11.53
CA ALA A 34 26.84 8.10 -10.50
C ALA A 34 27.03 9.20 -9.44
N ALA A 35 27.00 10.47 -9.84
CA ALA A 35 27.10 11.62 -8.94
C ALA A 35 25.89 11.73 -8.00
N ALA A 36 24.67 11.51 -8.52
CA ALA A 36 23.45 11.51 -7.71
C ALA A 36 23.44 10.38 -6.65
N ARG A 37 23.86 9.16 -7.03
CA ARG A 37 23.97 8.02 -6.10
C ARG A 37 25.04 8.25 -5.02
N HIS A 38 26.20 8.81 -5.39
CA HIS A 38 27.29 9.05 -4.42
C HIS A 38 26.95 10.18 -3.43
N ALA A 39 26.28 11.25 -3.89
CA ALA A 39 25.86 12.36 -3.04
C ALA A 39 24.78 11.96 -2.02
N LEU A 40 23.76 11.20 -2.44
CA LEU A 40 22.71 10.67 -1.55
C LEU A 40 23.25 9.66 -0.52
N SER A 41 24.30 8.90 -0.86
CA SER A 41 24.90 7.90 0.06
C SER A 41 25.73 8.48 1.20
N LYS A 42 26.15 9.76 1.10
CA LYS A 42 27.05 10.41 2.08
C LYS A 42 26.36 11.47 2.92
N ALA A 43 25.25 12.03 2.46
CA ALA A 43 24.51 13.03 3.21
C ALA A 43 23.27 12.38 3.85
N GLY A 44 23.16 12.45 5.18
CA GLY A 44 21.95 12.03 5.90
C GLY A 44 20.70 12.90 5.62
N ARG A 45 20.79 13.81 4.64
CA ARG A 45 19.75 14.71 4.13
C ARG A 45 20.01 15.03 2.66
N GLY A 46 18.98 15.17 1.83
CA GLY A 46 19.12 15.55 0.42
C GLY A 46 17.78 15.65 -0.31
N ARG A 47 17.75 16.38 -1.43
CA ARG A 47 16.59 16.53 -2.31
C ARG A 47 16.94 16.03 -3.70
N LEU A 48 16.02 15.30 -4.33
CA LEU A 48 16.09 14.84 -5.70
C LEU A 48 14.84 15.34 -6.43
N GLU A 49 15.01 16.02 -7.55
CA GLU A 49 13.92 16.54 -8.37
C GLU A 49 14.02 15.92 -9.77
N ILE A 50 12.96 15.27 -10.23
CA ILE A 50 12.88 14.56 -11.51
C ILE A 50 11.73 15.16 -12.32
N ALA A 51 12.05 15.88 -13.39
CA ALA A 51 11.08 16.21 -14.43
C ALA A 51 10.86 14.99 -15.34
N VAL A 52 9.59 14.66 -15.60
CA VAL A 52 9.19 13.55 -16.47
C VAL A 52 8.71 14.10 -17.81
N ASP A 53 9.28 13.59 -18.90
CA ASP A 53 8.81 13.84 -20.26
C ASP A 53 7.55 12.99 -20.53
N VAL A 54 6.39 13.56 -20.20
CA VAL A 54 5.10 12.87 -20.28
C VAL A 54 4.74 12.50 -21.72
N GLU A 55 5.03 13.38 -22.68
CA GLU A 55 4.75 13.13 -24.10
C GLU A 55 5.55 11.91 -24.61
N ARG A 56 6.83 11.80 -24.23
CA ARG A 56 7.65 10.63 -24.56
C ARG A 56 7.21 9.38 -23.80
N LEU A 57 6.83 9.48 -22.53
CA LEU A 57 6.28 8.37 -21.74
C LEU A 57 5.02 7.82 -22.42
N ALA A 58 4.07 8.69 -22.74
CA ALA A 58 2.81 8.35 -23.41
C ALA A 58 3.09 7.69 -24.77
N ARG A 59 3.92 8.28 -25.63
CA ARG A 59 4.29 7.67 -26.93
C ARG A 59 4.90 6.28 -26.79
N THR A 60 5.70 6.04 -25.75
CA THR A 60 6.43 4.78 -25.55
C THR A 60 5.52 3.68 -24.99
N TYR A 61 4.68 4.00 -24.01
CA TYR A 61 3.94 3.01 -23.25
C TYR A 61 2.45 2.95 -23.58
N ALA A 62 1.82 4.02 -24.10
CA ALA A 62 0.39 4.04 -24.40
C ALA A 62 -0.03 2.92 -25.37
N PRO A 63 0.72 2.57 -26.44
CA PRO A 63 0.34 1.45 -27.31
C PRO A 63 0.32 0.10 -26.56
N ARG A 64 1.29 -0.12 -25.66
CA ARG A 64 1.35 -1.34 -24.84
C ARG A 64 0.25 -1.39 -23.80
N LEU A 65 -0.03 -0.25 -23.15
CA LEU A 65 -1.09 -0.14 -22.15
C LEU A 65 -2.48 -0.28 -22.78
N LYS A 66 -2.72 0.28 -23.97
CA LYS A 66 -3.96 0.09 -24.75
C LYS A 66 -4.14 -1.39 -25.13
N LEU A 67 -3.08 -2.06 -25.58
CA LEU A 67 -3.11 -3.48 -25.88
C LEU A 67 -3.34 -4.34 -24.64
N MET A 68 -2.71 -3.99 -23.51
CA MET A 68 -2.93 -4.66 -22.22
C MET A 68 -4.38 -4.48 -21.76
N ALA A 69 -4.90 -3.25 -21.78
CA ALA A 69 -6.29 -2.92 -21.41
C ALA A 69 -7.29 -3.74 -22.24
N GLY A 70 -7.13 -3.79 -23.57
CA GLY A 70 -8.01 -4.58 -24.44
C GLY A 70 -7.87 -6.10 -24.28
N SER A 71 -6.82 -6.59 -23.60
CA SER A 71 -6.65 -8.03 -23.28
C SER A 71 -7.26 -8.43 -21.94
N ILE A 72 -7.61 -7.46 -21.08
CA ILE A 72 -8.19 -7.71 -19.76
C ILE A 72 -9.48 -8.53 -19.85
N PRO A 73 -10.47 -8.21 -20.73
CA PRO A 73 -11.70 -9.00 -20.80
C PRO A 73 -11.43 -10.48 -21.11
N SER A 74 -10.57 -10.77 -22.09
CA SER A 74 -10.22 -12.14 -22.45
C SER A 74 -9.46 -12.88 -21.35
N PHE A 75 -8.66 -12.20 -20.53
CA PHE A 75 -8.04 -12.82 -19.35
C PHE A 75 -9.09 -13.31 -18.36
N TYR A 76 -10.10 -12.48 -18.07
CA TYR A 76 -11.17 -12.82 -17.14
C TYR A 76 -12.18 -13.82 -17.73
N GLU A 77 -12.46 -13.80 -19.03
CA GLU A 77 -13.22 -14.84 -19.73
C GLU A 77 -12.59 -16.24 -19.56
N ASN A 78 -11.26 -16.31 -19.57
CA ASN A 78 -10.52 -17.56 -19.38
C ASN A 78 -10.51 -18.06 -17.91
N LEU A 79 -10.84 -17.21 -16.93
CA LEU A 79 -10.89 -17.58 -15.51
C LEU A 79 -12.20 -18.28 -15.10
N GLY A 80 -13.22 -18.30 -15.97
CA GLY A 80 -14.49 -19.00 -15.72
C GLY A 80 -15.73 -18.13 -15.95
N GLN A 81 -16.91 -18.73 -15.84
CA GLN A 81 -18.18 -18.02 -16.02
C GLN A 81 -18.41 -17.00 -14.89
N GLY A 82 -18.94 -15.82 -15.23
CA GLY A 82 -19.29 -14.76 -14.27
C GLY A 82 -18.26 -13.63 -14.12
N MET A 83 -17.03 -13.78 -14.63
CA MET A 83 -15.96 -12.77 -14.49
C MET A 83 -15.86 -11.77 -15.65
N GLU A 84 -16.65 -11.96 -16.72
CA GLU A 84 -16.61 -11.13 -17.95
C GLU A 84 -16.88 -9.65 -17.67
N GLY A 85 -17.81 -9.36 -16.74
CA GLY A 85 -18.14 -7.99 -16.37
C GLY A 85 -17.00 -7.28 -15.64
N ILE A 86 -16.27 -7.98 -14.77
CA ILE A 86 -15.10 -7.42 -14.05
C ILE A 86 -14.00 -7.04 -15.05
N GLY A 87 -13.76 -7.89 -16.06
CA GLY A 87 -12.77 -7.60 -17.10
C GLY A 87 -13.07 -6.32 -17.87
N ARG A 88 -14.35 -6.04 -18.16
CA ARG A 88 -14.78 -4.80 -18.83
C ARG A 88 -14.64 -3.56 -17.95
N VAL A 89 -14.94 -3.66 -16.66
CA VAL A 89 -14.76 -2.55 -15.70
C VAL A 89 -13.28 -2.19 -15.59
N LEU A 90 -12.41 -3.18 -15.42
CA LEU A 90 -10.96 -2.97 -15.32
C LEU A 90 -10.35 -2.44 -16.63
N GLU A 91 -10.86 -2.87 -17.79
CA GLU A 91 -10.52 -2.23 -19.06
C GLU A 91 -10.90 -0.73 -19.06
N GLY A 92 -12.12 -0.41 -18.60
CA GLY A 92 -12.58 0.96 -18.46
C GLY A 92 -11.71 1.81 -17.54
N GLU A 93 -11.33 1.27 -16.37
CA GLU A 93 -10.40 1.93 -15.45
C GLU A 93 -9.02 2.16 -16.08
N ALA A 94 -8.48 1.18 -16.79
CA ALA A 94 -7.20 1.32 -17.48
C ALA A 94 -7.27 2.40 -18.58
N ARG A 95 -8.37 2.48 -19.32
CA ARG A 95 -8.61 3.52 -20.34
C ARG A 95 -8.75 4.91 -19.72
N PHE A 96 -9.49 5.04 -18.63
CA PHE A 96 -9.60 6.27 -17.85
C PHE A 96 -8.21 6.77 -17.41
N LEU A 97 -7.39 5.89 -16.83
CA LEU A 97 -6.03 6.24 -16.42
C LEU A 97 -5.13 6.68 -17.58
N LEU A 98 -5.33 6.09 -18.76
CA LEU A 98 -4.61 6.49 -19.98
C LEU A 98 -5.04 7.87 -20.47
N ASP A 99 -6.35 8.16 -20.49
CA ASP A 99 -6.87 9.47 -20.88
C ASP A 99 -6.35 10.57 -19.94
N LEU A 100 -6.34 10.32 -18.64
CA LEU A 100 -5.74 11.22 -17.66
C LEU A 100 -4.27 11.57 -17.98
N VAL A 101 -3.47 10.58 -18.39
CA VAL A 101 -2.06 10.81 -18.75
C VAL A 101 -1.95 11.66 -20.02
N GLU A 102 -2.86 11.47 -20.99
CA GLU A 102 -2.92 12.28 -22.22
C GLU A 102 -3.31 13.74 -21.93
N GLN A 103 -3.88 14.06 -20.76
CA GLN A 103 -4.23 15.41 -20.32
C GLN A 103 -3.16 16.12 -19.49
N VAL A 104 -1.99 15.52 -19.27
CA VAL A 104 -0.90 16.12 -18.49
C VAL A 104 0.14 16.77 -19.40
N ASP A 105 0.40 18.06 -19.20
CA ASP A 105 1.45 18.81 -19.89
C ASP A 105 2.82 18.58 -19.23
N HIS A 106 2.84 18.71 -17.90
CA HIS A 106 4.06 18.60 -17.12
C HIS A 106 3.85 17.75 -15.88
N LEU A 107 4.79 16.85 -15.62
CA LEU A 107 4.85 16.04 -14.41
C LEU A 107 6.23 16.19 -13.77
N GLU A 108 6.25 16.61 -12.52
CA GLU A 108 7.44 16.68 -11.69
C GLU A 108 7.29 15.73 -10.50
N LEU A 109 8.36 15.02 -10.18
CA LEU A 109 8.46 14.17 -8.99
C LEU A 109 9.62 14.68 -8.14
N THR A 110 9.40 14.87 -6.85
CA THR A 110 10.46 15.21 -5.90
C THR A 110 10.57 14.14 -4.84
N LEU A 111 11.79 13.86 -4.40
CA LEU A 111 12.09 13.01 -3.24
C LEU A 111 12.99 13.80 -2.31
N ASP A 112 12.47 14.08 -1.13
CA ASP A 112 13.12 14.82 -0.07
C ASP A 112 13.42 13.86 1.10
N ILE A 113 14.70 13.68 1.43
CA ILE A 113 15.14 12.86 2.56
C ILE A 113 15.46 13.79 3.72
N GLY A 114 14.58 13.83 4.70
CA GLY A 114 14.72 14.64 5.91
C GLY A 114 15.17 13.83 7.11
N ALA A 115 15.40 14.50 8.24
CA ALA A 115 15.66 13.79 9.49
C ALA A 115 14.41 13.02 9.94
N GLY A 116 14.49 11.69 9.92
CA GLY A 116 13.43 10.78 10.38
C GLY A 116 12.25 10.61 9.41
N HIS A 117 12.33 11.08 8.16
CA HIS A 117 11.25 10.93 7.19
C HIS A 117 11.74 11.04 5.74
N PHE A 118 10.93 10.48 4.84
CA PHE A 118 10.99 10.70 3.40
C PHE A 118 9.75 11.50 2.98
N GLU A 119 9.90 12.44 2.07
CA GLU A 119 8.79 13.17 1.46
C GLU A 119 8.85 12.98 -0.06
N ILE A 120 7.75 12.52 -0.63
CA ILE A 120 7.59 12.37 -2.07
C ILE A 120 6.63 13.47 -2.52
N GLY A 121 7.11 14.39 -3.35
CA GLY A 121 6.31 15.40 -4.01
C GLY A 121 5.93 14.93 -5.42
N LYS A 122 4.71 15.26 -5.84
CA LYS A 122 4.24 15.10 -7.22
C LYS A 122 3.55 16.38 -7.65
N THR A 123 4.05 17.03 -8.70
CA THR A 123 3.41 18.18 -9.33
C THR A 123 2.87 17.77 -10.69
N VAL A 124 1.60 18.04 -10.94
CA VAL A 124 0.92 17.79 -12.20
C VAL A 124 0.40 19.12 -12.75
N ALA A 125 0.97 19.58 -13.86
CA ALA A 125 0.39 20.65 -14.66
C ALA A 125 -0.43 20.02 -15.81
N PRO A 126 -1.73 20.29 -15.89
CA PRO A 126 -2.58 19.80 -16.96
C PRO A 126 -2.37 20.58 -18.26
N LEU A 127 -2.66 19.94 -19.39
CA LEU A 127 -2.73 20.59 -20.69
C LEU A 127 -3.80 21.68 -20.69
N ALA A 128 -3.47 22.86 -21.19
CA ALA A 128 -4.41 23.97 -21.26
C ALA A 128 -5.67 23.58 -22.04
N GLY A 129 -6.85 23.85 -21.47
CA GLY A 129 -8.14 23.52 -22.07
C GLY A 129 -8.60 22.07 -21.91
N SER A 130 -7.80 21.21 -21.24
CA SER A 130 -8.22 19.86 -20.86
C SER A 130 -9.25 19.86 -19.73
N ARG A 131 -9.94 18.73 -19.54
CA ARG A 131 -10.85 18.52 -18.41
C ARG A 131 -10.10 18.54 -17.08
N LEU A 132 -8.88 17.97 -17.06
CA LEU A 132 -7.99 18.02 -15.90
C LEU A 132 -7.60 19.46 -15.54
N ALA A 133 -7.43 20.36 -16.52
CA ALA A 133 -7.19 21.78 -16.27
C ALA A 133 -8.39 22.49 -15.64
N ALA A 134 -9.60 22.17 -16.11
CA ALA A 134 -10.83 22.69 -15.50
C ALA A 134 -10.98 22.21 -14.05
N PHE A 135 -10.77 20.92 -13.79
CA PHE A 135 -10.80 20.34 -12.45
C PHE A 135 -9.73 20.94 -11.52
N THR A 136 -8.49 21.06 -12.01
CA THR A 136 -7.38 21.69 -11.28
C THR A 136 -7.70 23.12 -10.87
N SER A 137 -8.30 23.89 -11.80
CA SER A 137 -8.73 25.27 -11.56
C SER A 137 -9.83 25.39 -10.52
N ALA A 138 -10.71 24.38 -10.41
CA ALA A 138 -11.80 24.33 -9.45
C ALA A 138 -11.34 23.99 -8.02
N CYS A 139 -10.28 23.19 -7.88
CA CYS A 139 -9.73 22.74 -6.59
C CYS A 139 -8.97 23.83 -5.82
N ARG A 140 -9.53 25.05 -5.69
CA ARG A 140 -8.92 26.18 -4.97
C ARG A 140 -9.37 26.26 -3.51
N GLY A 141 -8.49 26.83 -2.68
CA GLY A 141 -8.75 27.11 -1.27
C GLY A 141 -8.23 26.03 -0.33
N THR A 142 -8.54 26.19 0.96
CA THR A 142 -7.96 25.38 2.04
C THR A 142 -9.02 24.51 2.69
N ALA A 143 -8.68 23.25 2.97
CA ALA A 143 -9.50 22.35 3.78
C ALA A 143 -9.67 22.90 5.21
N ASP A 144 -10.89 22.83 5.74
CA ASP A 144 -11.16 23.21 7.13
C ASP A 144 -10.75 22.06 8.06
N LEU A 145 -9.52 22.12 8.58
CA LEU A 145 -9.00 21.13 9.51
C LEU A 145 -9.86 20.97 10.78
N SER A 146 -10.67 21.97 11.16
CA SER A 146 -11.54 21.87 12.34
C SER A 146 -12.66 20.83 12.17
N LEU A 147 -12.97 20.43 10.93
CA LEU A 147 -13.87 19.30 10.67
C LEU A 147 -13.32 17.98 11.24
N LEU A 148 -11.99 17.81 11.27
CA LEU A 148 -11.38 16.62 11.88
C LEU A 148 -11.54 16.59 13.41
N ASP A 149 -11.70 17.74 14.07
CA ASP A 149 -11.93 17.81 15.52
C ASP A 149 -13.33 17.34 15.91
N ARG A 150 -14.24 17.21 14.94
CA ARG A 150 -15.58 16.63 15.13
C ARG A 150 -15.59 15.11 15.12
N LEU A 151 -14.49 14.48 14.75
CA LEU A 151 -14.38 13.04 14.57
C LEU A 151 -13.58 12.38 15.72
N PRO A 152 -13.86 11.10 16.04
CA PRO A 152 -13.42 10.45 17.27
C PRO A 152 -11.91 10.15 17.35
N ARG A 153 -11.15 10.36 16.29
CA ARG A 153 -9.70 10.10 16.17
C ARG A 153 -9.32 8.62 16.31
N THR A 154 -10.22 7.71 15.96
CA THR A 154 -10.07 6.27 16.25
C THR A 154 -9.63 5.43 15.05
N GLY A 155 -9.88 5.91 13.84
CA GLY A 155 -9.59 5.21 12.60
C GLY A 155 -8.13 5.38 12.16
N ALA A 156 -7.70 4.43 11.33
CA ALA A 156 -6.38 4.46 10.73
C ALA A 156 -6.23 5.55 9.66
N LEU A 157 -7.30 5.89 8.94
CA LEU A 157 -7.29 6.97 7.94
C LEU A 157 -8.09 8.15 8.47
N ARG A 158 -7.45 9.31 8.53
CA ARG A 158 -8.11 10.58 8.81
C ARG A 158 -7.89 11.49 7.63
N LEU A 159 -8.97 11.92 6.99
CA LEU A 159 -8.90 12.69 5.75
C LEU A 159 -9.81 13.91 5.89
N VAL A 160 -9.38 15.05 5.36
CA VAL A 160 -10.22 16.22 5.16
C VAL A 160 -9.93 16.85 3.81
N THR A 161 -10.98 17.27 3.13
CA THR A 161 -10.91 17.82 1.78
C THR A 161 -11.89 18.95 1.58
N ARG A 162 -11.53 19.88 0.70
CA ARG A 162 -12.35 20.97 0.17
C ARG A 162 -12.69 20.77 -1.32
N VAL A 163 -12.50 19.57 -1.87
CA VAL A 163 -12.76 19.31 -3.29
C VAL A 163 -14.22 19.65 -3.62
N PRO A 164 -14.48 20.56 -4.59
CA PRO A 164 -15.84 20.87 -5.00
C PRO A 164 -16.51 19.64 -5.62
N GLN A 165 -17.60 19.17 -5.01
CA GLN A 165 -18.26 17.93 -5.43
C GLN A 165 -18.84 18.02 -6.84
N THR A 166 -19.31 19.21 -7.23
CA THR A 166 -19.78 19.47 -8.60
C THR A 166 -18.65 19.32 -9.62
N ALA A 167 -17.50 19.96 -9.39
CA ALA A 167 -16.35 19.87 -10.30
C ALA A 167 -15.76 18.45 -10.35
N ALA A 168 -15.71 17.74 -9.21
CA ALA A 168 -15.26 16.35 -9.17
C ALA A 168 -16.20 15.43 -9.94
N THR A 169 -17.51 15.59 -9.75
CA THR A 169 -18.52 14.79 -10.44
C THR A 169 -18.52 15.08 -11.94
N GLU A 170 -18.50 16.35 -12.35
CA GLU A 170 -18.43 16.76 -13.76
C GLU A 170 -17.21 16.15 -14.45
N PHE A 171 -16.04 16.26 -13.82
CA PHE A 171 -14.81 15.66 -14.31
C PHE A 171 -14.96 14.14 -14.48
N LEU A 172 -15.34 13.41 -13.42
CA LEU A 172 -15.45 11.94 -13.47
C LEU A 172 -16.48 11.47 -14.50
N VAL A 173 -17.63 12.15 -14.60
CA VAL A 173 -18.68 11.82 -15.58
C VAL A 173 -18.18 12.07 -17.00
N ASP A 174 -17.49 13.18 -17.26
CA ASP A 174 -16.93 13.48 -18.57
C ASP A 174 -15.90 12.43 -19.00
N GLU A 175 -14.98 12.10 -18.10
CA GLU A 175 -13.96 11.08 -18.34
C GLU A 175 -14.60 9.71 -18.61
N CYS A 176 -15.54 9.30 -17.76
CA CYS A 176 -16.25 8.03 -17.92
C CYS A 176 -17.15 8.01 -19.15
N ALA A 177 -17.77 9.12 -19.56
CA ALA A 177 -18.63 9.17 -20.75
C ALA A 177 -17.88 8.77 -22.03
N VAL A 178 -16.61 9.17 -22.16
CA VAL A 178 -15.76 8.76 -23.28
C VAL A 178 -15.53 7.25 -23.26
N VAL A 179 -15.19 6.71 -22.08
CA VAL A 179 -14.95 5.28 -21.90
C VAL A 179 -16.23 4.45 -22.13
N LEU A 180 -17.37 4.90 -21.61
CA LEU A 180 -18.66 4.22 -21.77
C LEU A 180 -19.12 4.20 -23.23
N GLY A 181 -18.89 5.28 -23.98
CA GLY A 181 -19.14 5.34 -25.42
C GLY A 181 -18.29 4.32 -26.19
N ASP A 182 -16.99 4.22 -25.88
CA ASP A 182 -16.08 3.21 -26.44
C ASP A 182 -16.52 1.77 -26.13
N MET A 183 -17.14 1.57 -24.97
CA MET A 183 -17.70 0.29 -24.53
C MET A 183 -19.08 -0.03 -25.16
N GLY A 184 -19.61 0.86 -26.01
CA GLY A 184 -20.88 0.68 -26.71
C GLY A 184 -22.12 0.92 -25.86
N ILE A 185 -22.00 1.64 -24.74
CA ILE A 185 -23.16 2.11 -23.96
C ILE A 185 -23.86 3.22 -24.75
N ALA A 186 -25.20 3.16 -24.79
CA ALA A 186 -26.02 4.11 -25.55
C ALA A 186 -25.83 5.55 -25.05
N GLU A 187 -25.76 6.52 -25.98
CA GLU A 187 -25.58 7.94 -25.66
C GLU A 187 -26.69 8.46 -24.73
N GLU A 188 -27.91 7.96 -24.88
CA GLU A 188 -29.05 8.31 -24.03
C GLU A 188 -28.81 7.91 -22.57
N THR A 189 -28.27 6.70 -22.34
CA THR A 189 -27.92 6.23 -20.99
C THR A 189 -26.81 7.05 -20.36
N VAL A 190 -25.78 7.42 -21.15
CA VAL A 190 -24.72 8.32 -20.68
C VAL A 190 -25.27 9.69 -20.30
N ALA A 191 -26.23 10.22 -21.07
CA ALA A 191 -26.90 11.48 -20.77
C ALA A 191 -27.76 11.40 -19.48
N GLU A 192 -28.44 10.27 -19.24
CA GLU A 192 -29.17 10.02 -18.00
C GLU A 192 -28.25 9.98 -16.77
N ILE A 193 -27.11 9.28 -16.87
CA ILE A 193 -26.08 9.23 -15.81
C ILE A 193 -25.59 10.64 -15.48
N ARG A 194 -25.28 11.44 -16.51
CA ARG A 194 -24.84 12.83 -16.32
C ARG A 194 -25.88 13.67 -15.60
N LYS A 195 -27.14 13.60 -16.03
CA LYS A 195 -28.22 14.36 -15.40
C LYS A 195 -28.38 14.02 -13.92
N LEU A 196 -28.33 12.72 -13.58
CA LEU A 196 -28.37 12.26 -12.20
C LEU A 196 -27.18 12.80 -11.40
N ALA A 197 -25.99 12.74 -11.98
CA ALA A 197 -24.75 13.18 -11.34
C ALA A 197 -24.77 14.70 -11.04
N ASP A 198 -25.24 15.52 -11.98
CA ASP A 198 -25.41 16.96 -11.80
C ASP A 198 -26.42 17.29 -10.69
N GLU A 199 -27.55 16.57 -10.67
CA GLU A 199 -28.61 16.74 -9.67
C GLU A 199 -28.12 16.40 -8.25
N VAL A 200 -27.36 15.30 -8.11
CA VAL A 200 -26.81 14.84 -6.83
C VAL A 200 -25.67 15.74 -6.37
N ALA A 201 -24.70 16.03 -7.24
CA ALA A 201 -23.48 16.78 -6.86
C ALA A 201 -23.77 18.21 -6.43
N GLY A 202 -24.78 18.86 -7.01
CA GLY A 202 -25.19 20.21 -6.65
C GLY A 202 -25.78 20.36 -5.23
N ALA A 203 -26.09 19.24 -4.56
CA ALA A 203 -26.61 19.26 -3.19
C ALA A 203 -25.51 19.31 -2.13
N PHE A 204 -24.31 18.81 -2.42
CA PHE A 204 -23.22 18.69 -1.45
C PHE A 204 -22.38 19.97 -1.41
N GLY A 205 -21.98 20.38 -0.20
CA GLY A 205 -20.97 21.41 -0.03
C GLY A 205 -19.57 20.89 -0.34
N ASN A 206 -18.57 21.76 -0.21
CA ASN A 206 -17.21 21.42 -0.62
C ASN A 206 -16.39 20.75 0.49
N GLY A 207 -16.83 20.80 1.74
CA GLY A 207 -16.07 20.30 2.89
C GLY A 207 -16.47 18.88 3.27
N LEU A 208 -15.50 17.98 3.33
CA LEU A 208 -15.69 16.60 3.79
C LEU A 208 -14.53 16.22 4.70
N ALA A 209 -14.82 15.65 5.87
CA ALA A 209 -13.86 14.98 6.72
C ALA A 209 -14.29 13.54 6.99
N MET A 210 -13.33 12.64 7.12
CA MET A 210 -13.52 11.22 7.35
C MET A 210 -12.51 10.71 8.38
N ASP A 211 -12.94 9.73 9.16
CA ASP A 211 -12.17 8.98 10.13
C ASP A 211 -12.55 7.51 9.95
N MET A 212 -11.73 6.73 9.23
CA MET A 212 -12.07 5.42 8.68
C MET A 212 -11.06 4.35 9.08
N TYR A 213 -11.45 3.09 8.89
CA TYR A 213 -10.68 1.91 9.27
C TYR A 213 -10.46 1.86 10.79
N GLY A 214 -11.57 1.70 11.53
CA GLY A 214 -11.56 1.57 12.98
C GLY A 214 -10.66 0.42 13.48
N PRO A 215 -10.33 0.41 14.78
CA PRO A 215 -9.36 -0.52 15.36
C PRO A 215 -9.84 -1.99 15.42
N GLU A 216 -11.14 -2.22 15.24
CA GLU A 216 -11.75 -3.55 15.29
C GLU A 216 -12.08 -4.12 13.91
N THR A 217 -12.53 -3.28 12.98
CA THR A 217 -12.89 -3.65 11.61
C THR A 217 -12.52 -2.53 10.62
N LEU A 218 -12.22 -2.91 9.38
CA LEU A 218 -11.94 -1.95 8.30
C LEU A 218 -13.19 -1.18 7.84
N ILE A 219 -14.39 -1.62 8.24
CA ILE A 219 -15.68 -1.07 7.81
C ILE A 219 -16.28 -0.17 8.90
N GLN A 220 -15.45 0.28 9.83
CA GLN A 220 -15.86 1.20 10.87
C GLN A 220 -15.32 2.60 10.57
N GLY A 221 -16.17 3.61 10.69
CA GLY A 221 -15.73 4.98 10.59
C GLY A 221 -16.79 6.03 10.89
N SER A 222 -16.41 7.27 10.66
CA SER A 222 -17.22 8.46 10.84
C SER A 222 -16.90 9.47 9.74
N MET A 223 -17.87 10.33 9.43
CA MET A 223 -17.70 11.42 8.48
C MET A 223 -18.36 12.69 8.99
N ALA A 224 -17.85 13.83 8.52
CA ALA A 224 -18.46 15.14 8.68
C ALA A 224 -18.49 15.82 7.31
N LEU A 225 -19.67 16.22 6.88
CA LEU A 225 -19.95 16.79 5.56
C LEU A 225 -20.54 18.19 5.73
N VAL A 226 -19.93 19.16 5.08
CA VAL A 226 -20.47 20.51 4.96
C VAL A 226 -21.58 20.50 3.93
N ALA A 227 -22.74 21.04 4.29
CA ALA A 227 -23.93 21.07 3.44
C ALA A 227 -24.56 22.45 3.52
N ASP A 228 -24.67 23.17 2.40
CA ASP A 228 -25.35 24.47 2.36
C ASP A 228 -26.83 24.35 2.73
N ASP A 229 -27.43 23.21 2.36
CA ASP A 229 -28.81 22.85 2.68
C ASP A 229 -28.89 21.34 2.97
N VAL A 230 -29.07 21.01 4.24
CA VAL A 230 -29.12 19.62 4.73
C VAL A 230 -30.28 18.83 4.10
N GLU A 231 -31.43 19.47 3.87
CA GLU A 231 -32.58 18.79 3.28
C GLU A 231 -32.34 18.47 1.80
N LYS A 232 -31.61 19.34 1.07
CA LYS A 232 -31.18 19.01 -0.29
C LYS A 232 -30.24 17.82 -0.33
N VAL A 233 -29.34 17.70 0.64
CA VAL A 233 -28.44 16.53 0.72
C VAL A 233 -29.24 15.25 0.98
N TYR A 234 -30.20 15.27 1.91
CA TYR A 234 -31.08 14.11 2.14
C TYR A 234 -31.93 13.76 0.92
N GLU A 235 -32.42 14.76 0.20
CA GLU A 235 -33.13 14.54 -1.06
C GLU A 235 -32.21 13.96 -2.14
N ALA A 236 -30.96 14.42 -2.24
CA ALA A 236 -29.96 13.86 -3.15
C ALA A 236 -29.67 12.39 -2.84
N TYR A 237 -29.55 12.01 -1.56
CA TYR A 237 -29.45 10.58 -1.19
C TYR A 237 -30.68 9.79 -1.64
N ARG A 238 -31.88 10.33 -1.47
CA ARG A 238 -33.14 9.69 -1.90
C ARG A 238 -33.16 9.47 -3.42
N VAL A 239 -32.81 10.50 -4.19
CA VAL A 239 -32.71 10.46 -5.65
C VAL A 239 -31.67 9.44 -6.09
N TYR A 240 -30.48 9.45 -5.47
CA TYR A 240 -29.40 8.52 -5.74
C TYR A 240 -29.81 7.06 -5.46
N THR A 241 -30.36 6.75 -4.28
CA THR A 241 -30.78 5.38 -3.95
C THR A 241 -31.89 4.87 -4.87
N ARG A 242 -32.78 5.76 -5.31
CA ARG A 242 -33.81 5.41 -6.28
C ARG A 242 -33.20 5.07 -7.64
N ALA A 243 -32.28 5.89 -8.13
CA ALA A 243 -31.60 5.61 -9.40
C ALA A 243 -30.80 4.29 -9.36
N MET A 244 -30.15 4.01 -8.23
CA MET A 244 -29.37 2.77 -8.03
C MET A 244 -30.25 1.50 -7.92
N THR A 245 -31.56 1.66 -7.72
CA THR A 245 -32.54 0.55 -7.62
C THR A 245 -33.43 0.42 -8.87
N GLU A 246 -33.28 1.32 -9.85
CA GLU A 246 -34.00 1.30 -11.12
C GLU A 246 -33.04 0.89 -12.28
N GLU A 247 -33.60 0.58 -13.45
CA GLU A 247 -32.78 0.38 -14.66
C GLU A 247 -32.29 1.76 -15.18
N PRO A 248 -31.08 1.87 -15.77
CA PRO A 248 -30.17 0.79 -16.17
C PRO A 248 -29.11 0.38 -15.13
N PHE A 249 -29.03 1.05 -13.98
CA PHE A 249 -27.98 0.76 -12.99
C PHE A 249 -28.04 -0.66 -12.45
N THR A 250 -29.25 -1.18 -12.20
CA THR A 250 -29.42 -2.55 -11.69
C THR A 250 -28.98 -3.63 -12.68
N SER A 251 -29.13 -3.43 -13.99
CA SER A 251 -28.62 -4.40 -14.98
C SER A 251 -27.10 -4.41 -15.08
N PHE A 252 -26.43 -3.27 -14.89
CA PHE A 252 -24.97 -3.19 -14.83
C PHE A 252 -24.40 -4.06 -13.71
N TYR A 253 -24.86 -3.89 -12.46
CA TYR A 253 -24.37 -4.69 -11.33
C TYR A 253 -24.72 -6.17 -11.45
N ARG A 254 -25.92 -6.49 -11.95
CA ARG A 254 -26.32 -7.88 -12.23
C ARG A 254 -25.39 -8.55 -13.24
N ALA A 255 -24.92 -7.81 -14.25
CA ALA A 255 -23.93 -8.30 -15.21
C ALA A 255 -22.53 -8.52 -14.59
N LEU A 256 -22.22 -7.87 -13.45
CA LEU A 256 -21.02 -8.09 -12.65
C LEU A 256 -21.15 -9.28 -11.68
N GLY A 257 -22.27 -10.02 -11.72
CA GLY A 257 -22.53 -11.12 -10.79
C GLY A 257 -22.80 -10.65 -9.36
N GLN A 258 -23.10 -9.36 -9.16
CA GLN A 258 -23.40 -8.81 -7.84
C GLN A 258 -24.78 -8.16 -7.82
N THR A 259 -25.60 -8.51 -6.84
CA THR A 259 -26.88 -7.84 -6.61
C THR A 259 -26.77 -6.98 -5.36
N TRP A 260 -26.78 -5.67 -5.57
CA TRP A 260 -26.77 -4.67 -4.50
C TRP A 260 -28.13 -3.99 -4.45
N THR A 261 -28.64 -3.73 -3.26
CA THR A 261 -29.77 -2.84 -3.05
C THR A 261 -29.37 -1.71 -2.12
N MET A 262 -29.91 -0.52 -2.38
CA MET A 262 -29.69 0.66 -1.53
C MET A 262 -31.03 1.25 -1.11
N SER A 263 -31.18 1.56 0.18
CA SER A 263 -32.33 2.30 0.70
C SER A 263 -31.87 3.54 1.47
N PHE A 264 -32.66 4.61 1.40
CA PHE A 264 -32.49 5.78 2.24
C PHE A 264 -33.78 6.04 3.03
N ASP A 265 -33.72 5.71 4.32
CA ASP A 265 -34.83 5.81 5.25
C ASP A 265 -34.70 7.08 6.08
N ARG A 266 -35.78 7.87 6.08
CA ARG A 266 -35.84 9.12 6.82
C ARG A 266 -36.38 8.94 8.24
N ASP A 267 -35.86 9.75 9.15
CA ASP A 267 -36.39 9.94 10.49
C ASP A 267 -36.56 8.62 11.26
N VAL A 268 -35.60 7.69 11.09
CA VAL A 268 -35.66 6.32 11.63
C VAL A 268 -35.64 6.27 13.15
N ARG A 269 -35.00 7.26 13.78
CA ARG A 269 -34.95 7.48 15.23
C ARG A 269 -34.52 8.91 15.54
N ARG A 270 -34.59 9.31 16.80
CA ARG A 270 -34.11 10.61 17.28
C ARG A 270 -33.01 10.45 18.33
N GLU A 271 -32.03 11.33 18.26
CA GLU A 271 -30.97 11.49 19.26
C GLU A 271 -31.03 12.92 19.80
N GLY A 272 -31.67 13.09 20.96
CA GLY A 272 -32.04 14.41 21.47
C GLY A 272 -32.97 15.15 20.48
N GLU A 273 -32.54 16.32 20.03
CA GLU A 273 -33.29 17.12 19.06
C GLU A 273 -32.97 16.76 17.60
N VAL A 274 -31.97 15.92 17.34
CA VAL A 274 -31.53 15.58 15.99
C VAL A 274 -32.29 14.34 15.49
N SER A 275 -32.80 14.43 14.27
CA SER A 275 -33.41 13.28 13.59
C SER A 275 -32.36 12.51 12.81
N ILE A 276 -32.33 11.19 13.01
CA ILE A 276 -31.37 10.30 12.36
C ILE A 276 -31.97 9.75 11.08
N GLN A 277 -31.22 9.84 10.00
CA GLN A 277 -31.51 9.24 8.71
C GLN A 277 -30.63 8.00 8.53
N ARG A 278 -31.05 7.04 7.72
CA ARG A 278 -30.29 5.79 7.50
C ARG A 278 -30.16 5.49 6.02
N LEU A 279 -28.92 5.35 5.57
CA LEU A 279 -28.58 4.77 4.29
C LEU A 279 -28.18 3.31 4.52
N THR A 280 -28.89 2.39 3.89
CA THR A 280 -28.62 0.95 3.96
C THR A 280 -28.12 0.48 2.61
N MET A 281 -26.99 -0.22 2.58
CA MET A 281 -26.52 -0.96 1.41
C MET A 281 -26.53 -2.44 1.75
N ASP A 282 -27.42 -3.19 1.10
CA ASP A 282 -27.51 -4.63 1.24
C ASP A 282 -26.81 -5.28 0.04
N MET A 283 -26.01 -6.29 0.32
CA MET A 283 -25.26 -7.03 -0.69
C MET A 283 -25.63 -8.49 -0.62
N GLU A 284 -26.19 -8.99 -1.70
CA GLU A 284 -26.35 -10.43 -1.86
C GLU A 284 -25.14 -10.99 -2.61
N ALA A 285 -24.41 -11.87 -1.95
CA ALA A 285 -23.33 -12.64 -2.54
C ALA A 285 -23.90 -13.75 -3.44
N THR A 286 -23.42 -13.87 -4.67
CA THR A 286 -23.61 -15.13 -5.41
C THR A 286 -22.77 -16.24 -4.77
N PRO A 287 -23.30 -17.47 -4.58
CA PRO A 287 -22.60 -18.58 -3.90
C PRO A 287 -21.24 -18.99 -4.48
N GLU A 288 -20.90 -18.55 -5.69
CA GLU A 288 -19.70 -18.96 -6.43
C GLU A 288 -18.39 -18.31 -5.96
N SER A 289 -18.43 -17.22 -5.19
CA SER A 289 -17.21 -16.48 -4.80
C SER A 289 -16.35 -17.20 -3.77
N GLY A 290 -16.90 -18.16 -3.01
CA GLY A 290 -16.20 -18.87 -1.92
C GLY A 290 -15.71 -17.98 -0.76
N VAL A 291 -15.80 -16.66 -0.90
CA VAL A 291 -15.49 -15.64 0.10
C VAL A 291 -16.81 -15.02 0.50
N ASP A 292 -17.17 -15.16 1.77
CA ASP A 292 -18.31 -14.48 2.37
C ASP A 292 -18.07 -12.95 2.32
N PRO A 293 -18.81 -12.18 1.50
CA PRO A 293 -18.59 -10.75 1.36
C PRO A 293 -18.86 -10.01 2.66
N SER A 294 -19.64 -10.57 3.58
CA SER A 294 -19.85 -9.98 4.90
C SER A 294 -18.54 -9.84 5.70
N LEU A 295 -17.51 -10.62 5.38
CA LEU A 295 -16.18 -10.50 5.98
C LEU A 295 -15.44 -9.23 5.53
N LEU A 296 -15.70 -8.73 4.32
CA LEU A 296 -15.05 -7.53 3.77
C LEU A 296 -15.82 -6.24 4.08
N ILE A 297 -17.14 -6.32 4.16
CA ILE A 297 -18.05 -5.16 4.12
C ILE A 297 -19.26 -5.27 5.07
N GLY A 298 -19.33 -6.33 5.88
CA GLY A 298 -20.42 -6.59 6.83
C GLY A 298 -21.66 -7.18 6.16
N GLU A 299 -22.57 -7.80 6.93
CA GLU A 299 -23.80 -8.38 6.37
C GLU A 299 -24.68 -7.30 5.70
N ASN A 300 -24.67 -6.06 6.22
CA ASN A 300 -25.24 -4.86 5.58
C ASN A 300 -24.41 -3.63 5.96
N MET A 301 -24.07 -2.77 5.00
CA MET A 301 -23.40 -1.51 5.31
C MET A 301 -24.47 -0.47 5.68
N ILE A 302 -24.58 -0.18 6.97
CA ILE A 302 -25.48 0.84 7.50
C ILE A 302 -24.68 2.11 7.76
N ILE A 303 -25.13 3.20 7.15
CA ILE A 303 -24.63 4.55 7.41
C ILE A 303 -25.77 5.34 8.06
N GLU A 304 -25.60 5.75 9.32
CA GLU A 304 -26.51 6.68 9.97
C GLU A 304 -26.02 8.11 9.74
N LEU A 305 -26.94 9.04 9.46
CA LEU A 305 -26.67 10.46 9.21
C LEU A 305 -27.50 11.33 10.16
N GLY A 306 -26.91 12.42 10.65
CA GLY A 306 -27.61 13.39 11.49
C GLY A 306 -27.01 14.78 11.36
N SER A 307 -27.82 15.81 11.56
CA SER A 307 -27.41 17.22 11.43
C SER A 307 -27.38 17.91 12.79
N PRO A 308 -26.21 18.05 13.45
CA PRO A 308 -26.12 18.71 14.76
C PRO A 308 -26.31 20.24 14.68
N SER A 309 -26.13 20.84 13.51
CA SER A 309 -26.32 22.28 13.27
C SER A 309 -26.68 22.54 11.81
N PRO A 310 -27.34 23.66 11.49
CA PRO A 310 -27.46 24.10 10.10
C PRO A 310 -26.06 24.15 9.46
N GLY A 311 -25.89 23.57 8.29
CA GLY A 311 -24.60 23.59 7.59
C GLY A 311 -23.75 22.32 7.70
N LEU A 312 -24.10 21.38 8.57
CA LEU A 312 -23.24 20.23 8.90
C LEU A 312 -24.04 18.95 9.04
N ILE A 313 -23.62 17.91 8.33
CA ILE A 313 -24.07 16.53 8.50
C ILE A 313 -22.92 15.73 9.09
N VAL A 314 -23.18 14.94 10.13
CA VAL A 314 -22.26 13.92 10.61
C VAL A 314 -22.82 12.55 10.29
N GLY A 315 -21.95 11.61 9.95
CA GLY A 315 -22.32 10.25 9.64
C GLY A 315 -21.48 9.24 10.41
N SER A 316 -22.08 8.10 10.74
CA SER A 316 -21.37 6.96 11.32
C SER A 316 -21.68 5.69 10.54
N PHE A 317 -20.72 4.78 10.47
CA PHE A 317 -20.88 3.47 9.85
C PHE A 317 -20.07 2.41 10.58
N GLY A 318 -20.49 1.14 10.43
CA GLY A 318 -20.02 0.04 11.26
C GLY A 318 -20.47 0.18 12.71
N ASN A 319 -19.58 -0.09 13.67
CA ASN A 319 -19.90 -0.07 15.11
C ASN A 319 -19.79 1.33 15.75
N THR A 320 -19.71 2.40 14.97
CA THR A 320 -19.52 3.75 15.50
C THR A 320 -20.84 4.38 15.95
N ASP A 321 -20.91 4.81 17.22
CA ASP A 321 -22.08 5.48 17.77
C ASP A 321 -22.20 6.94 17.30
N ILE A 322 -23.23 7.24 16.51
CA ILE A 322 -23.55 8.58 16.02
C ILE A 322 -23.87 9.56 17.14
N ALA A 323 -24.39 9.11 18.29
CA ALA A 323 -24.74 9.99 19.40
C ALA A 323 -23.51 10.70 19.98
N SER A 324 -22.34 10.05 19.89
CA SER A 324 -21.05 10.64 20.29
C SER A 324 -20.62 11.77 19.34
N LEU A 325 -20.84 11.62 18.03
CA LEU A 325 -20.53 12.62 17.00
C LEU A 325 -21.41 13.86 17.15
N LEU A 326 -22.70 13.66 17.41
CA LEU A 326 -23.68 14.75 17.57
C LEU A 326 -23.39 15.63 18.79
N LYS A 327 -22.81 15.07 19.85
CA LYS A 327 -22.40 15.81 21.06
C LYS A 327 -21.10 16.60 20.87
N GLY A 328 -20.48 16.55 19.68
CA GLY A 328 -19.18 17.17 19.41
C GLY A 328 -18.01 16.40 20.00
N GLY A 329 -18.13 15.07 20.08
CA GLY A 329 -17.16 14.20 20.75
C GLY A 329 -15.79 14.19 20.08
N SER A 330 -14.82 14.82 20.73
CA SER A 330 -13.42 14.40 20.68
C SER A 330 -13.34 13.00 21.31
N GLY A 331 -13.44 11.95 20.50
CA GLY A 331 -13.06 10.62 20.97
C GLY A 331 -11.62 10.65 21.50
N VAL A 332 -11.36 9.89 22.56
CA VAL A 332 -9.99 9.67 23.06
C VAL A 332 -9.32 8.68 22.12
N GLY A 333 -8.89 9.17 20.97
CA GLY A 333 -8.15 8.42 19.97
C GLY A 333 -6.64 8.50 20.15
N THR A 334 -5.90 7.76 19.32
CA THR A 334 -4.43 7.79 19.32
C THR A 334 -3.95 9.22 19.02
N THR A 335 -3.03 9.73 19.83
CA THR A 335 -2.36 11.00 19.52
C THR A 335 -1.40 10.77 18.37
N LEU A 336 -1.76 11.25 17.18
CA LEU A 336 -0.87 11.25 16.03
C LEU A 336 0.20 12.32 16.21
N HIS A 337 1.45 11.99 15.87
CA HIS A 337 2.49 12.99 15.74
C HIS A 337 2.13 13.93 14.58
N SER A 338 1.72 15.16 14.89
CA SER A 338 1.32 16.14 13.88
C SER A 338 2.46 16.42 12.89
N THR A 339 2.14 16.30 11.62
CA THR A 339 3.03 16.45 10.47
C THR A 339 2.48 17.57 9.60
N ASN A 340 2.77 18.80 9.97
CA ASN A 340 2.33 19.95 9.19
C ASN A 340 3.06 19.99 7.83
N LEU A 341 2.36 19.60 6.76
CA LEU A 341 2.86 19.64 5.38
C LEU A 341 2.53 20.94 4.64
N GLY A 342 1.80 21.87 5.27
CA GLY A 342 1.38 23.15 4.69
C GLY A 342 -0.02 23.55 5.13
N ALA A 343 -0.24 24.85 5.38
CA ALA A 343 -1.50 25.38 5.91
C ALA A 343 -2.56 25.67 4.84
N ASP A 344 -2.22 25.52 3.56
CA ASP A 344 -3.03 25.89 2.39
C ASP A 344 -3.50 24.68 1.57
N ALA A 345 -3.35 23.46 2.10
CA ALA A 345 -3.78 22.25 1.42
C ALA A 345 -5.32 22.22 1.25
N PHE A 346 -5.81 21.90 0.05
CA PHE A 346 -7.23 21.63 -0.18
C PHE A 346 -7.60 20.19 0.21
N LEU A 347 -6.62 19.31 0.37
CA LEU A 347 -6.78 17.95 0.88
C LEU A 347 -5.64 17.67 1.86
N TYR A 348 -5.97 17.14 3.02
CA TYR A 348 -5.02 16.68 4.03
C TYR A 348 -5.47 15.33 4.56
N GLY A 349 -4.56 14.39 4.72
CA GLY A 349 -4.86 13.11 5.35
C GLY A 349 -3.69 12.48 6.06
N ASP A 350 -3.98 11.80 7.16
CA ASP A 350 -3.04 11.00 7.95
C ASP A 350 -3.47 9.53 7.91
N VAL A 351 -2.51 8.64 7.64
CA VAL A 351 -2.70 7.19 7.68
C VAL A 351 -1.81 6.59 8.77
N ASP A 352 -2.41 6.19 9.89
CA ASP A 352 -1.75 5.39 10.93
C ASP A 352 -1.76 3.92 10.51
N PHE A 353 -0.71 3.51 9.82
CA PHE A 353 -0.50 2.12 9.45
C PHE A 353 -0.46 1.18 10.67
N GLY A 354 -0.13 1.67 11.86
CA GLY A 354 -0.18 0.84 13.07
C GLY A 354 -1.60 0.43 13.45
N VAL A 355 -2.54 1.38 13.41
CA VAL A 355 -3.97 1.08 13.60
C VAL A 355 -4.46 0.18 12.46
N MET A 356 -4.14 0.50 11.21
CA MET A 356 -4.57 -0.30 10.05
C MET A 356 -4.11 -1.76 10.15
N MET A 357 -2.84 -1.99 10.48
CA MET A 357 -2.27 -3.33 10.60
C MET A 357 -2.86 -4.11 11.77
N LYS A 358 -3.17 -3.44 12.89
CA LYS A 358 -3.88 -4.07 14.01
C LYS A 358 -5.27 -4.55 13.58
N SER A 359 -6.02 -3.72 12.86
CA SER A 359 -7.35 -4.07 12.35
C SER A 359 -7.29 -5.23 11.35
N MET A 360 -6.31 -5.21 10.44
CA MET A 360 -6.08 -6.32 9.50
C MET A 360 -5.72 -7.61 10.23
N GLY A 361 -4.84 -7.56 11.24
CA GLY A 361 -4.47 -8.72 12.04
C GLY A 361 -5.67 -9.39 12.72
N GLY A 362 -6.56 -8.58 13.32
CA GLY A 362 -7.80 -9.09 13.92
C GLY A 362 -8.81 -9.62 12.90
N MET A 363 -8.85 -9.06 11.69
CA MET A 363 -9.66 -9.59 10.60
C MET A 363 -9.16 -10.96 10.14
N PHE A 364 -7.87 -11.10 9.86
CA PHE A 364 -7.28 -12.39 9.46
C PHE A 364 -7.45 -13.46 10.54
N GLU A 365 -7.29 -13.10 11.81
CA GLU A 365 -7.51 -14.02 12.93
C GLU A 365 -8.93 -14.62 12.92
N ARG A 366 -9.94 -13.85 12.54
CA ARG A 366 -11.34 -14.32 12.46
C ARG A 366 -11.62 -15.15 11.20
N SER A 367 -10.84 -14.95 10.13
CA SER A 367 -11.09 -15.57 8.82
C SER A 367 -10.21 -16.79 8.53
N MET A 368 -9.25 -17.11 9.40
CA MET A 368 -8.27 -18.19 9.19
C MET A 368 -8.41 -19.32 10.23
N PRO A 369 -7.97 -20.55 9.89
CA PRO A 369 -7.78 -21.62 10.89
C PRO A 369 -6.85 -21.18 12.04
N GLU A 370 -7.11 -21.65 13.26
CA GLU A 370 -6.44 -21.18 14.50
C GLU A 370 -4.90 -21.26 14.46
N ASP A 371 -4.36 -22.28 13.79
CA ASP A 371 -2.92 -22.52 13.65
C ASP A 371 -2.23 -21.48 12.75
N ALA A 372 -2.86 -21.08 11.65
CA ALA A 372 -2.34 -20.03 10.76
C ALA A 372 -2.63 -18.61 11.29
N ALA A 373 -3.76 -18.42 11.98
CA ALA A 373 -4.22 -17.15 12.52
C ALA A 373 -3.21 -16.52 13.50
N ALA A 374 -2.64 -17.33 14.40
CA ALA A 374 -1.73 -16.85 15.44
C ALA A 374 -0.41 -16.29 14.86
N ASP A 375 0.11 -16.90 13.81
CA ASP A 375 1.36 -16.47 13.16
C ASP A 375 1.14 -15.17 12.38
N VAL A 376 0.05 -15.10 11.60
CA VAL A 376 -0.33 -13.90 10.84
C VAL A 376 -0.57 -12.73 11.79
N LYS A 377 -1.36 -12.93 12.84
CA LYS A 377 -1.63 -11.89 13.84
C LYS A 377 -0.34 -11.36 14.48
N ARG A 378 0.62 -12.23 14.78
CA ARG A 378 1.92 -11.82 15.36
C ARG A 378 2.71 -10.91 14.42
N ILE A 379 2.67 -11.16 13.11
CA ILE A 379 3.31 -10.31 12.09
C ILE A 379 2.67 -8.92 12.09
N PHE A 380 1.34 -8.86 12.01
CA PHE A 380 0.58 -7.61 12.02
C PHE A 380 0.78 -6.82 13.33
N ASP A 381 0.71 -7.48 14.49
CA ASP A 381 0.92 -6.84 15.80
C ASP A 381 2.36 -6.30 15.96
N ARG A 382 3.37 -6.97 15.38
CA ARG A 382 4.76 -6.48 15.37
C ARG A 382 4.90 -5.22 14.53
N PHE A 383 4.36 -5.23 13.32
CA PHE A 383 4.33 -4.05 12.47
C PHE A 383 3.65 -2.91 13.23
N ALA A 384 2.46 -3.17 13.77
CA ALA A 384 1.64 -2.18 14.44
C ALA A 384 2.37 -1.48 15.59
N ARG A 385 3.11 -2.23 16.41
CA ARG A 385 3.89 -1.66 17.53
C ARG A 385 4.97 -0.67 17.08
N LYS A 386 5.60 -0.89 15.92
CA LYS A 386 6.70 -0.05 15.44
C LYS A 386 6.21 1.19 14.69
N SER A 387 5.07 1.11 14.01
CA SER A 387 4.53 2.22 13.21
C SER A 387 3.47 3.06 13.91
N ALA A 388 2.90 2.60 15.05
CA ALA A 388 1.82 3.30 15.74
C ALA A 388 2.20 4.75 16.09
N GLY A 389 1.25 5.68 15.88
CA GLY A 389 1.43 7.11 16.19
C GLY A 389 2.29 7.88 15.18
N HIS A 390 2.89 7.22 14.19
CA HIS A 390 3.72 7.81 13.14
C HIS A 390 2.97 7.74 11.80
N PRO A 391 2.05 8.69 11.52
CA PRO A 391 1.23 8.62 10.32
C PRO A 391 2.05 8.85 9.06
N ILE A 392 1.67 8.17 7.98
CA ILE A 392 1.98 8.64 6.64
C ILE A 392 1.02 9.80 6.34
N THR A 393 1.56 10.96 5.99
CA THR A 393 0.75 12.16 5.76
C THR A 393 0.71 12.51 4.29
N VAL A 394 -0.48 12.73 3.77
CA VAL A 394 -0.76 13.24 2.43
C VAL A 394 -1.30 14.65 2.54
N ALA A 395 -0.78 15.55 1.71
CA ALA A 395 -1.39 16.86 1.49
C ALA A 395 -1.42 17.19 0.00
N ALA A 396 -2.53 17.73 -0.50
CA ALA A 396 -2.63 18.22 -1.87
C ALA A 396 -2.96 19.72 -1.90
N PHE A 397 -2.34 20.41 -2.84
CA PHE A 397 -2.36 21.85 -3.03
C PHE A 397 -2.68 22.13 -4.49
N SER A 398 -3.35 23.25 -4.76
CA SER A 398 -3.58 23.73 -6.12
C SER A 398 -3.46 25.24 -6.13
N ASP A 399 -2.66 25.76 -7.06
CA ASP A 399 -2.67 27.18 -7.42
C ASP A 399 -3.65 27.45 -8.59
N GLY A 400 -4.40 26.42 -8.98
CA GLY A 400 -5.36 26.35 -10.07
C GLY A 400 -4.74 26.38 -11.47
N GLU A 401 -3.42 26.36 -11.58
CA GLU A 401 -2.71 26.01 -12.81
C GLU A 401 -2.12 24.61 -12.71
N ALA A 402 -1.57 24.24 -11.55
CA ALA A 402 -1.04 22.92 -11.29
C ALA A 402 -1.52 22.37 -9.93
N MET A 403 -1.62 21.04 -9.84
CA MET A 403 -1.84 20.32 -8.59
C MET A 403 -0.53 19.78 -8.05
N ARG A 404 -0.29 19.97 -6.76
CA ARG A 404 0.88 19.44 -6.05
C ARG A 404 0.41 18.53 -4.94
N ALA A 405 0.87 17.29 -4.90
CA ALA A 405 0.67 16.37 -3.81
C ALA A 405 2.00 16.12 -3.09
N LYS A 406 1.96 16.04 -1.77
CA LYS A 406 3.07 15.67 -0.91
C LYS A 406 2.69 14.45 -0.09
N LEU A 407 3.56 13.46 -0.07
CA LEU A 407 3.44 12.24 0.71
C LEU A 407 4.64 12.14 1.64
N ARG A 408 4.43 12.30 2.95
CA ARG A 408 5.47 12.16 3.97
C ARG A 408 5.37 10.81 4.65
N VAL A 409 6.46 10.07 4.62
CA VAL A 409 6.61 8.74 5.22
C VAL A 409 7.65 8.80 6.35
N PRO A 410 7.25 8.67 7.62
CA PRO A 410 8.19 8.56 8.73
C PRO A 410 9.07 7.31 8.64
N VAL A 411 10.31 7.40 9.13
CA VAL A 411 11.25 6.27 9.12
C VAL A 411 10.76 5.10 9.98
N GLU A 412 9.97 5.36 11.01
CA GLU A 412 9.40 4.37 11.91
C GLU A 412 8.42 3.43 11.18
N VAL A 413 7.69 3.95 10.20
CA VAL A 413 6.80 3.13 9.36
C VAL A 413 7.60 2.15 8.50
N ILE A 414 8.70 2.63 7.90
CA ILE A 414 9.61 1.79 7.10
C ILE A 414 10.31 0.76 7.99
N ALA A 415 10.78 1.17 9.18
CA ALA A 415 11.39 0.26 10.16
C ALA A 415 10.39 -0.79 10.68
N GLY A 416 9.11 -0.42 10.81
CA GLY A 416 8.01 -1.34 11.10
C GLY A 416 7.85 -2.40 10.01
N TYR A 417 7.80 -1.99 8.74
CA TYR A 417 7.74 -2.90 7.60
C TYR A 417 8.95 -3.84 7.53
N VAL A 418 10.16 -3.28 7.52
CA VAL A 418 11.41 -4.05 7.44
C VAL A 418 11.50 -5.04 8.60
N GLY A 419 11.19 -4.60 9.82
CA GLY A 419 11.21 -5.47 11.00
C GLY A 419 10.18 -6.60 10.97
N ALA A 420 9.02 -6.41 10.32
CA ALA A 420 8.02 -7.46 10.17
C ALA A 420 8.42 -8.47 9.08
N VAL A 421 8.99 -8.00 7.97
CA VAL A 421 9.40 -8.84 6.83
C VAL A 421 10.66 -9.64 7.13
N GLN A 422 11.66 -9.04 7.79
CA GLN A 422 12.95 -9.69 8.06
C GLN A 422 12.79 -11.02 8.81
N GLU A 423 12.04 -11.08 9.91
CA GLU A 423 11.89 -12.33 10.67
C GLU A 423 10.94 -13.36 10.02
N THR A 424 10.19 -12.97 8.98
CA THR A 424 9.27 -13.88 8.27
C THR A 424 9.97 -14.58 7.11
N LEU A 425 11.02 -13.98 6.55
CA LEU A 425 11.91 -14.61 5.55
C LEU A 425 13.14 -15.29 6.18
N PHE A 426 13.58 -14.83 7.36
CA PHE A 426 14.81 -15.30 8.00
C PHE A 426 14.47 -15.99 9.31
N GLY A 427 14.36 -17.31 9.21
CA GLY A 427 13.83 -18.21 10.21
C GLY A 427 14.77 -18.43 11.40
N ARG A 428 14.17 -18.57 12.57
CA ARG A 428 14.81 -19.18 13.76
C ARG A 428 15.46 -20.53 13.45
N ASP A 429 14.99 -21.22 12.40
CA ASP A 429 15.53 -22.48 11.93
C ASP A 429 16.92 -22.32 11.31
N ASP A 430 17.16 -21.29 10.49
CA ASP A 430 18.46 -21.12 9.82
C ASP A 430 19.56 -20.69 10.80
N GLU A 431 19.24 -19.89 11.83
CA GLU A 431 20.19 -19.61 12.92
C GLU A 431 20.60 -20.89 13.66
N ALA A 432 19.64 -21.78 13.92
CA ALA A 432 19.91 -23.07 14.54
C ALA A 432 20.72 -24.01 13.62
N ARG A 433 20.49 -23.94 12.30
CA ARG A 433 21.26 -24.68 11.29
C ARG A 433 22.70 -24.18 11.20
N VAL A 434 22.93 -22.87 11.18
CA VAL A 434 24.29 -22.28 11.25
C VAL A 434 25.01 -22.73 12.52
N ALA A 435 24.37 -22.62 13.68
CA ALA A 435 24.94 -23.09 14.96
C ALA A 435 25.25 -24.59 14.93
N LYS A 436 24.41 -25.39 14.27
CA LYS A 436 24.63 -26.82 14.05
C LYS A 436 25.84 -27.08 13.15
N VAL A 437 26.00 -26.37 12.03
CA VAL A 437 27.17 -26.50 11.15
C VAL A 437 28.47 -26.21 11.92
N HIS A 438 28.51 -25.14 12.71
CA HIS A 438 29.68 -24.82 13.53
C HIS A 438 30.01 -25.93 14.55
N ALA A 439 28.99 -26.50 15.20
CA ALA A 439 29.17 -27.62 16.13
C ALA A 439 29.64 -28.89 15.40
N ASP A 440 29.09 -29.17 14.23
CA ASP A 440 29.46 -30.31 13.40
C ASP A 440 30.92 -30.19 12.90
N PHE A 441 31.35 -29.01 12.45
CA PHE A 441 32.74 -28.75 12.02
C PHE A 441 33.74 -28.91 13.17
N THR A 442 33.41 -28.41 14.35
CA THR A 442 34.24 -28.60 15.56
C THR A 442 34.40 -30.09 15.89
N THR A 443 33.31 -30.85 15.78
CA THR A 443 33.29 -32.30 16.03
C THR A 443 34.12 -33.06 15.00
N LEU A 444 33.97 -32.72 13.72
CA LEU A 444 34.71 -33.32 12.61
C LEU A 444 36.21 -33.01 12.69
N GLY A 445 36.58 -31.76 12.99
CA GLY A 445 37.97 -31.35 13.18
C GLY A 445 38.64 -32.13 14.32
N SER A 446 37.96 -32.23 15.48
CA SER A 446 38.44 -33.00 16.62
C SER A 446 38.65 -34.48 16.29
N ALA A 447 37.74 -35.09 15.50
CA ALA A 447 37.89 -36.47 15.05
C ALA A 447 39.09 -36.64 14.10
N CYS A 448 39.32 -35.68 13.20
CA CYS A 448 40.47 -35.68 12.29
C CYS A 448 41.81 -35.53 13.01
N ASP A 449 41.88 -34.69 14.04
CA ASP A 449 43.07 -34.53 14.86
C ASP A 449 43.39 -35.79 15.65
N MET A 450 42.39 -36.44 16.24
CA MET A 450 42.55 -37.72 16.91
C MET A 450 43.02 -38.82 15.95
N PHE A 451 42.46 -38.85 14.73
CA PHE A 451 42.92 -39.76 13.68
C PHE A 451 44.40 -39.52 13.33
N LYS A 452 44.82 -38.26 13.20
CA LYS A 452 46.22 -37.91 12.92
C LYS A 452 47.17 -38.31 14.04
N LEU A 453 46.75 -38.17 15.29
CA LEU A 453 47.55 -38.60 16.45
C LEU A 453 47.80 -40.11 16.44
N ASP A 454 46.80 -40.91 16.06
CA ASP A 454 46.89 -42.36 16.04
C ASP A 454 47.58 -42.91 14.77
N CYS A 455 47.26 -42.36 13.60
CA CYS A 455 47.68 -42.89 12.31
C CYS A 455 48.84 -42.12 11.67
N GLY A 456 49.30 -41.01 12.28
CA GLY A 456 50.41 -40.19 11.81
C GLY A 456 50.12 -39.34 10.55
N ARG A 457 48.88 -39.37 10.05
CA ARG A 457 48.40 -38.58 8.89
C ARG A 457 46.95 -38.17 9.11
N TYR A 458 46.51 -37.09 8.47
CA TYR A 458 45.09 -36.79 8.41
C TYR A 458 44.33 -37.86 7.59
N PRO A 459 43.03 -38.07 7.88
CA PRO A 459 42.18 -38.92 7.06
C PRO A 459 42.03 -38.32 5.66
N THR A 460 41.77 -39.18 4.67
CA THR A 460 41.58 -38.75 3.27
C THR A 460 40.12 -38.62 2.87
N SER A 461 39.21 -39.12 3.70
CA SER A 461 37.75 -39.02 3.52
C SER A 461 37.03 -39.22 4.87
N PHE A 462 35.73 -38.90 4.92
CA PHE A 462 34.94 -39.06 6.14
C PHE A 462 34.77 -40.53 6.56
N GLU A 463 34.82 -41.47 5.63
CA GLU A 463 34.66 -42.91 5.91
C GLU A 463 35.77 -43.44 6.82
N GLU A 464 37.00 -42.92 6.69
CA GLU A 464 38.12 -43.31 7.57
C GLU A 464 37.91 -42.91 9.03
N LEU A 465 37.00 -41.95 9.31
CA LEU A 465 36.64 -41.55 10.68
C LEU A 465 35.63 -42.52 11.34
N VAL A 466 34.84 -43.23 10.55
CA VAL A 466 33.83 -44.19 11.04
C VAL A 466 34.41 -45.60 11.10
N GLU A 467 35.15 -46.01 10.06
CA GLU A 467 35.75 -47.33 9.95
C GLU A 467 37.25 -47.20 9.59
N SER A 468 38.08 -46.97 10.61
CA SER A 468 39.54 -46.97 10.40
C SER A 468 40.06 -48.38 10.15
N LYS A 469 41.15 -48.48 9.38
CA LYS A 469 41.85 -49.75 9.07
C LYS A 469 42.31 -50.52 10.31
N ASP A 470 42.51 -49.82 11.43
CA ASP A 470 42.91 -50.41 12.72
C ASP A 470 41.71 -50.79 13.62
N GLY A 471 40.48 -50.72 13.09
CA GLY A 471 39.25 -51.07 13.82
C GLY A 471 38.82 -50.03 14.86
N LYS A 472 39.44 -48.85 14.86
CA LYS A 472 39.09 -47.71 15.72
C LYS A 472 38.03 -46.83 15.05
N GLN A 473 37.12 -46.31 15.87
CA GLN A 473 36.07 -45.37 15.44
C GLN A 473 36.32 -44.01 16.09
N TYR A 474 36.48 -42.96 15.28
CA TYR A 474 36.76 -41.60 15.73
C TYR A 474 35.50 -40.73 15.80
N ILE A 475 34.46 -41.10 15.05
CA ILE A 475 33.14 -40.47 15.11
C ILE A 475 32.02 -41.51 14.97
N ARG A 476 30.92 -41.32 15.71
CA ARG A 476 29.78 -42.25 15.69
C ARG A 476 29.00 -42.24 14.37
N ARG A 477 28.81 -41.06 13.80
CA ARG A 477 28.10 -40.82 12.54
C ARG A 477 28.68 -39.57 11.90
N ILE A 478 28.82 -39.59 10.58
CA ILE A 478 29.19 -38.40 9.81
C ILE A 478 28.02 -37.40 9.89
N PRO A 479 28.22 -36.19 10.42
CA PRO A 479 27.22 -35.14 10.35
C PRO A 479 27.00 -34.72 8.89
N VAL A 480 25.76 -34.38 8.56
CA VAL A 480 25.35 -33.93 7.23
C VAL A 480 24.93 -32.48 7.29
N ASP A 481 25.03 -31.81 6.15
CA ASP A 481 24.58 -30.45 5.95
C ASP A 481 23.08 -30.34 6.28
N PRO A 482 22.67 -29.41 7.16
CA PRO A 482 21.29 -29.31 7.61
C PRO A 482 20.33 -28.70 6.58
N TRP A 483 20.83 -28.15 5.47
CA TRP A 483 20.00 -27.65 4.35
C TRP A 483 19.84 -28.68 3.24
N THR A 484 20.91 -29.40 2.90
CA THR A 484 20.90 -30.34 1.77
C THR A 484 20.75 -31.80 2.18
N GLU A 485 20.94 -32.11 3.47
CA GLU A 485 21.04 -33.48 4.02
C GLU A 485 22.19 -34.32 3.43
N GLU A 486 23.08 -33.72 2.64
CA GLU A 486 24.25 -34.35 2.04
C GLU A 486 25.49 -34.19 2.93
N PRO A 487 26.54 -35.01 2.75
CA PRO A 487 27.82 -34.80 3.45
C PRO A 487 28.41 -33.42 3.15
N TYR A 488 29.03 -32.80 4.15
CA TYR A 488 29.77 -31.54 3.96
C TYR A 488 30.88 -31.68 2.91
N ILE A 489 31.28 -30.57 2.32
CA ILE A 489 32.35 -30.59 1.33
C ILE A 489 33.69 -30.71 2.06
N TRP A 490 34.49 -31.66 1.61
CA TRP A 490 35.83 -31.93 2.14
C TRP A 490 36.90 -31.40 1.20
N ASN A 491 37.75 -30.51 1.69
CA ASN A 491 38.96 -30.07 0.99
C ASN A 491 40.21 -30.42 1.81
N SER A 492 41.07 -31.26 1.23
CA SER A 492 42.36 -31.58 1.85
C SER A 492 43.35 -30.44 1.61
N THR A 493 43.91 -29.88 2.69
CA THR A 493 45.00 -28.89 2.62
C THR A 493 46.24 -29.43 3.34
N ASP A 494 47.38 -28.75 3.16
CA ASP A 494 48.65 -29.13 3.82
C ASP A 494 48.56 -29.00 5.35
N ASP A 495 47.72 -28.10 5.85
CA ASP A 495 47.53 -27.83 7.28
C ASP A 495 46.43 -28.70 7.93
N GLY A 496 45.62 -29.39 7.12
CA GLY A 496 44.53 -30.25 7.58
C GLY A 496 43.30 -30.21 6.66
N PRO A 497 42.26 -31.00 6.94
CA PRO A 497 41.02 -30.92 6.18
C PRO A 497 40.24 -29.65 6.50
N VAL A 498 39.70 -29.03 5.46
CA VAL A 498 38.76 -27.90 5.56
C VAL A 498 37.38 -28.38 5.15
N PHE A 499 36.40 -28.11 6.00
CA PHE A 499 34.99 -28.42 5.77
C PHE A 499 34.27 -27.17 5.27
N ILE A 500 33.41 -27.33 4.25
CA ILE A 500 32.64 -26.23 3.67
C ILE A 500 31.16 -26.62 3.59
N CYS A 501 30.31 -25.68 3.99
CA CYS A 501 28.87 -25.69 3.78
C CYS A 501 28.53 -24.43 2.97
N TYR A 502 27.80 -24.57 1.87
CA TYR A 502 27.41 -23.43 1.03
C TYR A 502 26.20 -22.66 1.58
N GLY A 503 25.75 -22.99 2.79
CA GLY A 503 24.58 -22.35 3.40
C GLY A 503 23.27 -22.70 2.69
N ALA A 504 22.26 -21.87 2.90
CA ALA A 504 20.87 -22.16 2.55
C ALA A 504 20.58 -22.31 1.04
N ASP A 505 21.43 -21.78 0.17
CA ASP A 505 21.26 -21.85 -1.28
C ASP A 505 22.01 -23.04 -1.94
N GLY A 506 22.89 -23.71 -1.18
CA GLY A 506 23.65 -24.87 -1.63
C GLY A 506 24.65 -24.58 -2.75
N VAL A 507 25.00 -23.32 -3.01
CA VAL A 507 25.94 -22.93 -4.06
C VAL A 507 27.05 -22.01 -3.53
N PRO A 508 28.28 -22.04 -4.08
CA PRO A 508 29.37 -21.22 -3.58
C PRO A 508 29.05 -19.72 -3.61
N GLY A 509 29.23 -19.04 -2.48
CA GLY A 509 29.12 -17.59 -2.33
C GLY A 509 28.02 -17.16 -1.37
N GLY A 510 27.11 -16.31 -1.86
CA GLY A 510 25.94 -15.84 -1.10
C GLY A 510 26.20 -14.85 0.04
N THR A 511 25.12 -14.47 0.74
CA THR A 511 25.13 -13.55 1.90
C THR A 511 24.07 -13.97 2.92
N GLY A 512 24.24 -13.60 4.20
CA GLY A 512 23.31 -14.00 5.25
C GLY A 512 23.39 -15.51 5.51
N PHE A 513 22.26 -16.22 5.57
CA PHE A 513 22.25 -17.69 5.74
C PHE A 513 22.65 -18.47 4.47
N ALA A 514 22.73 -17.80 3.32
CA ALA A 514 23.32 -18.34 2.11
C ALA A 514 24.83 -18.09 2.03
N ALA A 515 25.45 -17.51 3.06
CA ALA A 515 26.89 -17.33 3.05
C ALA A 515 27.61 -18.66 3.32
N ASP A 516 28.66 -18.93 2.56
CA ASP A 516 29.55 -20.06 2.78
C ASP A 516 30.09 -20.07 4.23
N ILE A 517 30.01 -21.21 4.89
CA ILE A 517 30.60 -21.46 6.20
C ILE A 517 31.78 -22.41 6.01
N ARG A 518 32.95 -22.00 6.48
CA ARG A 518 34.19 -22.77 6.35
C ARG A 518 34.86 -22.98 7.69
N SER A 519 35.38 -24.19 7.93
CA SER A 519 36.01 -24.54 9.20
C SER A 519 37.33 -23.80 9.48
N ASP A 520 37.99 -23.27 8.45
CA ASP A 520 39.24 -22.50 8.54
C ASP A 520 39.03 -21.01 8.81
N GLU A 521 37.79 -20.52 8.73
CA GLU A 521 37.39 -19.12 8.99
C GLU A 521 36.66 -18.95 10.33
N MET A 522 36.49 -20.03 11.08
CA MET A 522 35.94 -20.09 12.44
C MET A 522 37.04 -19.93 13.49
#